data_AF-A0A2W7HTT7-F1
#
_entry.id   AF-A0A2W7HTT7-F1
#
_cell.length_a   1.000
_cell.length_b   1.000
_cell.length_c   1.000
_cell.angle_alpha   90.00
_cell.angle_beta   90.00
_cell.angle_gamma   90.00
#
_symmetry.space_group_name_H-M   'P 1'
#
loop_
_entity.id
_entity.type
_entity.pdbx_description
1 polymer ?
#
loop_
_entity_poly.entity_id
_entity_poly.type
_entity_poly.pdbx_seq_one_letter_code
_entity_poly.pdbx_strand_id
1 'polypeptide(L)'
;MWRNRKISAFLHPTCHIHARCATLEEKLMRIITLLLFSILFSCSDNNKTSCNYITDYYPQTAKAEIEFYLGNYEKAFEYYEKAFEICNAIKIGTHHDTDKFAKVCAELGKDNLALDYIEKTISKGGTLNSFQTDEVFDNLFKTVRGKKIISEYNEEREKFISSLNMDLRSELQKMIELDQKFNSTKFQDSMFKVNDKRLVEIFETYGYPNEQIVGNYGIDQISAEPTILLLHSNDSIRINYFIPKTKEFVKSGKCQPSTLGTMYDNLELFNKNPKTHGTY
;
A
#
# COMPACT_ATOMS: atom_id res chain seq x y z
N MET A 1 -106.49 26.33 -12.30
CA MET A 1 -106.89 25.97 -13.67
C MET A 1 -105.64 26.00 -14.55
N TRP A 2 -105.54 25.02 -15.43
CA TRP A 2 -104.37 24.50 -16.15
C TRP A 2 -103.58 25.45 -17.10
N ARG A 3 -102.28 25.10 -17.26
CA ARG A 3 -101.38 25.21 -18.45
C ARG A 3 -100.93 26.63 -18.89
N ASN A 4 -99.73 26.87 -19.45
CA ASN A 4 -98.76 26.02 -20.14
C ASN A 4 -97.35 26.67 -20.20
N ARG A 5 -96.34 25.84 -20.45
CA ARG A 5 -94.88 26.09 -20.52
C ARG A 5 -94.40 26.98 -21.69
N LYS A 6 -93.22 27.60 -21.55
CA LYS A 6 -92.12 27.54 -22.54
C LYS A 6 -90.75 27.74 -21.87
N ILE A 7 -89.75 27.05 -22.44
CA ILE A 7 -88.37 26.85 -22.00
C ILE A 7 -87.46 27.83 -22.77
N SER A 8 -86.40 28.36 -22.15
CA SER A 8 -85.17 28.74 -22.87
C SER A 8 -83.91 28.70 -22.01
N ALA A 9 -82.97 27.86 -22.46
CA ALA A 9 -81.50 27.94 -22.40
C ALA A 9 -80.77 28.11 -21.05
N PHE A 10 -80.14 27.00 -20.63
CA PHE A 10 -79.00 26.94 -19.71
C PHE A 10 -77.73 27.48 -20.38
N LEU A 11 -77.05 28.42 -19.72
CA LEU A 11 -75.64 28.77 -19.95
C LEU A 11 -74.77 28.01 -18.95
N HIS A 12 -73.79 27.25 -19.45
CA HIS A 12 -72.66 26.74 -18.67
C HIS A 12 -71.62 27.85 -18.44
N PRO A 13 -71.00 27.93 -17.25
CA PRO A 13 -69.62 28.40 -17.13
C PRO A 13 -68.69 27.20 -16.97
N THR A 14 -67.68 27.19 -17.83
CA THR A 14 -66.59 26.21 -17.89
C THR A 14 -65.59 26.41 -16.75
N CYS A 15 -64.93 25.29 -16.45
CA CYS A 15 -64.04 25.02 -15.34
C CYS A 15 -62.67 25.75 -15.44
N HIS A 16 -62.39 26.67 -14.50
CA HIS A 16 -61.06 27.27 -14.30
C HIS A 16 -60.16 26.33 -13.46
N ILE A 17 -59.59 25.29 -14.05
CA ILE A 17 -58.59 24.44 -13.37
C ILE A 17 -57.22 24.40 -14.10
N HIS A 18 -57.14 24.79 -15.37
CA HIS A 18 -55.93 24.58 -16.17
C HIS A 18 -54.76 25.57 -15.93
N ALA A 19 -54.97 26.71 -15.26
CA ALA A 19 -53.92 27.73 -15.13
C ALA A 19 -53.00 27.58 -13.91
N ARG A 20 -53.37 26.78 -12.89
CA ARG A 20 -52.56 26.63 -11.67
C ARG A 20 -51.52 25.51 -11.73
N CYS A 21 -51.67 24.53 -12.62
CA CYS A 21 -50.72 23.41 -12.76
C CYS A 21 -49.36 23.84 -13.34
N ALA A 22 -49.37 24.66 -14.40
CA ALA A 22 -48.13 25.04 -15.10
C ALA A 22 -47.12 25.81 -14.23
N THR A 23 -47.61 26.64 -13.30
CA THR A 23 -46.74 27.46 -12.43
C THR A 23 -46.08 26.68 -11.29
N LEU A 24 -46.63 25.50 -10.93
CA LEU A 24 -46.05 24.62 -9.93
C LEU A 24 -44.94 23.75 -10.56
N GLU A 25 -45.16 23.28 -11.79
CA GLU A 25 -44.19 22.49 -12.54
C GLU A 25 -42.92 23.29 -12.88
N GLU A 26 -43.04 24.56 -13.25
CA GLU A 26 -41.87 25.43 -13.48
C GLU A 26 -41.05 25.70 -12.21
N LYS A 27 -41.73 25.89 -11.07
CA LYS A 27 -41.04 26.10 -9.78
C LYS A 27 -40.39 24.81 -9.28
N LEU A 28 -41.04 23.66 -9.47
CA LEU A 28 -40.49 22.35 -9.13
C LEU A 28 -39.30 22.02 -10.03
N MET A 29 -39.38 22.28 -11.34
CA MET A 29 -38.28 22.11 -12.29
C MET A 29 -37.10 23.03 -11.99
N ARG A 30 -37.33 24.29 -11.55
CA ARG A 30 -36.28 25.21 -11.09
C ARG A 30 -35.59 24.75 -9.80
N ILE A 31 -36.35 24.21 -8.84
CA ILE A 31 -35.79 23.66 -7.60
C ILE A 31 -34.99 22.38 -7.89
N ILE A 32 -35.49 21.52 -8.78
CA ILE A 32 -34.78 20.31 -9.23
C ILE A 32 -33.51 20.67 -10.01
N THR A 33 -33.53 21.69 -10.88
CA THR A 33 -32.32 22.15 -11.58
C THR A 33 -31.30 22.80 -10.64
N LEU A 34 -31.74 23.55 -9.62
CA LEU A 34 -30.85 24.10 -8.58
C LEU A 34 -30.23 23.01 -7.71
N LEU A 35 -31.00 21.96 -7.35
CA LEU A 35 -30.50 20.80 -6.60
C LEU A 35 -29.54 19.93 -7.44
N LEU A 36 -29.80 19.77 -8.73
CA LEU A 36 -28.89 19.08 -9.66
C LEU A 36 -27.57 19.83 -9.85
N PHE A 37 -27.59 21.17 -9.83
CA PHE A 37 -26.37 21.98 -9.93
C PHE A 37 -25.49 21.91 -8.67
N SER A 38 -26.08 21.73 -7.49
CA SER A 38 -25.33 21.56 -6.24
C SER A 38 -24.63 20.21 -6.10
N ILE A 39 -25.03 19.19 -6.87
CA ILE A 39 -24.38 17.86 -6.85
C ILE A 39 -23.10 17.85 -7.72
N LEU A 40 -22.94 18.81 -8.65
CA LEU A 40 -21.79 18.85 -9.57
C LEU A 40 -20.54 19.53 -8.99
N PHE A 41 -20.59 20.12 -7.79
CA PHE A 41 -19.44 20.77 -7.14
C PHE A 41 -18.92 20.06 -5.89
N SER A 42 -19.43 18.87 -5.57
CA SER A 42 -19.01 18.11 -4.38
C SER A 42 -18.17 16.87 -4.72
N CYS A 43 -17.20 17.01 -5.62
CA CYS A 43 -16.04 16.11 -5.70
C CYS A 43 -14.81 16.94 -6.08
N SER A 44 -14.34 17.77 -5.14
CA SER A 44 -12.91 18.05 -5.09
C SER A 44 -12.27 16.81 -4.46
N ASP A 45 -12.08 15.76 -5.27
CA ASP A 45 -11.04 14.79 -4.94
C ASP A 45 -9.77 15.61 -4.83
N ASN A 46 -9.30 15.81 -3.60
CA ASN A 46 -7.95 16.29 -3.37
C ASN A 46 -7.07 15.31 -4.14
N ASN A 47 -6.60 15.72 -5.32
CA ASN A 47 -5.58 15.03 -6.08
C ASN A 47 -4.33 15.01 -5.19
N LYS A 48 -4.29 14.12 -4.19
CA LYS A 48 -3.06 13.69 -3.56
C LYS A 48 -2.23 13.19 -4.72
N THR A 49 -1.24 13.98 -5.11
CA THR A 49 -0.19 13.57 -6.05
C THR A 49 0.19 12.15 -5.71
N SER A 50 0.14 11.25 -6.70
CA SER A 50 0.45 9.84 -6.49
C SER A 50 1.84 9.75 -5.84
N CYS A 51 1.90 9.28 -4.59
CA CYS A 51 3.13 9.17 -3.82
C CYS A 51 4.23 8.50 -4.64
N ASN A 52 5.38 9.16 -4.78
CA ASN A 52 6.60 8.57 -5.28
C ASN A 52 7.57 8.33 -4.11
N TYR A 53 7.71 7.07 -3.70
CA TYR A 53 8.50 6.72 -2.53
C TYR A 53 9.98 7.13 -2.67
N ILE A 54 10.52 7.20 -3.89
CA ILE A 54 11.91 7.64 -4.14
C ILE A 54 12.12 9.09 -3.74
N THR A 55 11.18 9.98 -4.08
CA THR A 55 11.35 11.42 -3.87
C THR A 55 10.66 11.93 -2.62
N ASP A 56 9.52 11.32 -2.26
CA ASP A 56 8.59 11.88 -1.28
C ASP A 56 8.67 11.15 0.07
N TYR A 57 9.18 9.90 0.09
CA TYR A 57 9.21 9.06 1.28
C TYR A 57 10.62 8.80 1.81
N TYR A 58 11.44 8.06 1.06
CA TYR A 58 12.76 7.59 1.54
C TYR A 58 13.69 8.73 1.99
N PRO A 59 13.73 9.91 1.35
CA PRO A 59 14.55 11.01 1.84
C PRO A 59 14.13 11.53 3.22
N GLN A 60 12.83 11.46 3.54
CA GLN A 60 12.30 11.87 4.84
C GLN A 60 12.51 10.78 5.88
N THR A 61 12.18 9.52 5.57
CA THR A 61 12.39 8.41 6.51
C THR A 61 13.86 8.16 6.81
N ALA A 62 14.77 8.37 5.86
CA ALA A 62 16.21 8.31 6.13
C ALA A 62 16.66 9.37 7.15
N LYS A 63 16.13 10.60 7.08
CA LYS A 63 16.39 11.63 8.10
C LYS A 63 15.77 11.25 9.44
N ALA A 64 14.55 10.73 9.41
CA ALA A 64 13.86 10.26 10.61
C ALA A 64 14.66 9.17 11.32
N GLU A 65 15.21 8.21 10.58
CA GLU A 65 16.03 7.13 11.13
C GLU A 65 17.34 7.65 11.76
N ILE A 66 18.01 8.61 11.12
CA ILE A 66 19.20 9.24 11.70
C ILE A 66 18.85 9.88 13.05
N GLU A 67 17.80 10.69 13.10
CA GLU A 67 17.36 11.35 14.34
C GLU A 67 16.89 10.34 15.40
N PHE A 68 16.22 9.26 14.99
CA PHE A 68 15.82 8.15 15.86
C PHE A 68 17.03 7.50 16.54
N TYR A 69 18.08 7.16 15.78
CA TYR A 69 19.29 6.56 16.35
C TYR A 69 20.10 7.54 17.21
N LEU A 70 19.93 8.85 17.01
CA LEU A 70 20.50 9.89 17.88
C LEU A 70 19.66 10.15 19.14
N GLY A 71 18.50 9.53 19.28
CA GLY A 71 17.56 9.76 20.39
C GLY A 71 16.76 11.05 20.29
N ASN A 72 16.79 11.75 19.14
CA ASN A 72 16.06 12.99 18.90
C ASN A 72 14.64 12.68 18.42
N TYR A 73 13.82 12.10 19.31
CA TYR A 73 12.52 11.54 18.94
C TYR A 73 11.52 12.57 18.39
N GLU A 74 11.54 13.82 18.86
CA GLU A 74 10.70 14.90 18.32
C GLU A 74 11.00 15.16 16.84
N LYS A 75 12.28 15.23 16.46
CA LYS A 75 12.67 15.43 15.06
C LYS A 75 12.38 14.21 14.21
N ALA A 76 12.65 13.01 14.75
CA ALA A 76 12.30 11.76 14.08
C ALA A 76 10.79 11.72 13.77
N PHE A 77 9.96 12.12 14.73
CA PHE A 77 8.51 12.21 14.58
C PHE A 77 8.13 13.17 13.45
N GLU A 78 8.66 14.39 13.42
CA GLU A 78 8.39 15.37 12.36
C GLU A 78 8.76 14.85 10.96
N TYR A 79 9.89 14.16 10.81
CA TYR A 79 10.31 13.61 9.53
C TYR A 79 9.44 12.44 9.09
N TYR A 80 9.07 11.55 10.03
CA TYR A 80 8.12 10.48 9.74
C TYR A 80 6.74 11.02 9.36
N GLU A 81 6.21 12.01 10.07
CA GLU A 81 4.92 12.64 9.72
C GLU A 81 4.93 13.23 8.32
N LYS A 82 5.98 13.97 7.95
CA LYS A 82 6.14 14.51 6.59
C LYS A 82 6.10 13.41 5.53
N ALA A 83 6.77 12.29 5.78
CA ALA A 83 6.73 11.13 4.88
C ALA A 83 5.32 10.54 4.80
N PHE A 84 4.65 10.41 5.95
CA PHE A 84 3.39 9.66 6.09
C PHE A 84 2.15 10.46 5.68
N GLU A 85 2.26 11.79 5.58
CA GLU A 85 1.23 12.68 5.05
C GLU A 85 1.00 12.42 3.54
N ILE A 86 2.09 12.19 2.82
CA ILE A 86 2.12 12.00 1.37
C ILE A 86 1.97 10.51 1.02
N CYS A 87 2.70 9.65 1.72
CA CYS A 87 2.89 8.25 1.39
C CYS A 87 2.45 7.34 2.54
N ASN A 88 2.07 6.10 2.25
CA ASN A 88 1.74 5.16 3.32
C ASN A 88 3.02 4.65 4.00
N ALA A 89 3.04 4.60 5.33
CA ALA A 89 4.14 3.96 6.05
C ALA A 89 4.30 2.48 5.63
N ILE A 90 5.54 2.06 5.34
CA ILE A 90 5.85 0.71 4.85
C ILE A 90 6.58 -0.14 5.88
N LYS A 91 6.47 -1.45 5.69
CA LYS A 91 7.26 -2.49 6.36
C LYS A 91 7.66 -3.52 5.30
N ILE A 92 8.83 -3.34 4.70
CA ILE A 92 9.34 -4.17 3.58
C ILE A 92 10.85 -4.33 3.78
N GLY A 93 11.34 -5.57 3.71
CA GLY A 93 12.74 -5.90 3.92
C GLY A 93 13.26 -5.32 5.24
N THR A 94 14.30 -4.49 5.13
CA THR A 94 14.95 -3.81 6.27
C THR A 94 14.25 -2.52 6.70
N HIS A 95 13.30 -2.02 5.90
CA HIS A 95 12.51 -0.84 6.25
C HIS A 95 11.40 -1.25 7.22
N HIS A 96 11.55 -0.85 8.47
CA HIS A 96 10.62 -1.11 9.57
C HIS A 96 10.03 0.20 10.09
N ASP A 97 9.60 1.08 9.18
CA ASP A 97 9.19 2.44 9.50
C ASP A 97 7.95 2.48 10.41
N THR A 98 7.04 1.51 10.28
CA THR A 98 5.88 1.39 11.19
C THR A 98 6.29 1.08 12.62
N ASP A 99 7.27 0.20 12.81
CA ASP A 99 7.78 -0.22 14.12
C ASP A 99 8.55 0.94 14.78
N LYS A 100 9.46 1.56 14.02
CA LYS A 100 10.27 2.71 14.49
C LYS A 100 9.36 3.88 14.86
N PHE A 101 8.36 4.19 14.03
CA PHE A 101 7.43 5.28 14.33
C PHE A 101 6.53 4.97 15.54
N ALA A 102 6.12 3.72 15.75
CA ALA A 102 5.42 3.32 16.97
C ALA A 102 6.27 3.60 18.21
N LYS A 103 7.57 3.27 18.15
CA LYS A 103 8.52 3.56 19.24
C LYS A 103 8.68 5.06 19.45
N VAL A 104 8.91 5.84 18.39
CA VAL A 104 8.99 7.31 18.48
C VAL A 104 7.74 7.88 19.15
N CYS A 105 6.55 7.39 18.80
CA CYS A 105 5.31 7.84 19.43
C CYS A 105 5.26 7.48 20.92
N ALA A 106 5.67 6.27 21.30
CA ALA A 106 5.70 5.83 22.69
C ALA A 106 6.66 6.66 23.55
N GLU A 107 7.88 6.92 23.04
CA GLU A 107 8.88 7.77 23.70
C GLU A 107 8.37 9.20 23.95
N LEU A 108 7.53 9.71 23.03
CA LEU A 108 6.91 11.03 23.14
C LEU A 108 5.59 11.05 23.92
N GLY A 109 5.18 9.93 24.54
CA GLY A 109 3.91 9.79 25.27
C GLY A 109 2.66 9.91 24.38
N LYS A 110 2.80 9.67 23.07
CA LYS A 110 1.71 9.66 22.08
C LYS A 110 1.07 8.28 22.01
N ASP A 111 0.57 7.80 23.14
CA ASP A 111 0.17 6.41 23.38
C ASP A 111 -0.79 5.84 22.34
N ASN A 112 -1.86 6.57 22.02
CA ASN A 112 -2.86 6.10 21.05
C ASN A 112 -2.26 5.91 19.65
N LEU A 113 -1.38 6.82 19.25
CA LEU A 113 -0.72 6.75 17.94
C LEU A 113 0.32 5.62 17.91
N ALA A 114 1.02 5.37 19.02
CA ALA A 114 1.89 4.21 19.15
C ALA A 114 1.10 2.90 18.97
N LEU A 115 -0.06 2.77 19.64
CA LEU A 115 -0.94 1.61 19.52
C LEU A 115 -1.50 1.44 18.09
N ASP A 116 -1.88 2.55 17.42
CA ASP A 116 -2.31 2.52 16.00
C ASP A 116 -1.22 1.91 15.10
N TYR A 117 0.04 2.30 15.31
CA TYR A 117 1.15 1.81 14.49
C TYR A 117 1.62 0.40 14.86
N ILE A 118 1.41 -0.04 16.10
CA ILE A 118 1.55 -1.45 16.49
C ILE A 118 0.53 -2.31 15.74
N GLU A 119 -0.75 -1.94 15.75
CA GLU A 119 -1.81 -2.64 15.00
C GLU A 119 -1.51 -2.66 13.48
N LYS A 120 -1.06 -1.52 12.93
CA LYS A 120 -0.63 -1.41 11.52
C LYS A 120 0.57 -2.31 11.20
N THR A 121 1.48 -2.50 12.15
CA THR A 121 2.63 -3.40 11.99
C THR A 121 2.17 -4.87 11.98
N ILE A 122 1.30 -5.26 12.92
CA ILE A 122 0.77 -6.62 13.05
C ILE A 122 -0.01 -7.02 11.78
N SER A 123 -0.91 -6.15 11.30
CA SER A 123 -1.68 -6.39 10.08
C SER A 123 -0.84 -6.55 8.81
N LYS A 124 0.43 -6.11 8.84
CA LYS A 124 1.42 -6.28 7.75
C LYS A 124 2.38 -7.44 8.00
N GLY A 125 2.09 -8.31 8.96
CA GLY A 125 2.89 -9.50 9.26
C GLY A 125 4.02 -9.28 10.27
N GLY A 126 4.04 -8.15 10.97
CA GLY A 126 4.92 -7.93 12.10
C GLY A 126 4.56 -8.81 13.30
N THR A 127 5.54 -9.14 14.13
CA THR A 127 5.34 -9.94 15.33
C THR A 127 5.09 -9.07 16.55
N LEU A 128 4.13 -9.43 17.40
CA LEU A 128 3.89 -8.71 18.65
C LEU A 128 5.12 -8.73 19.58
N ASN A 129 5.92 -9.81 19.52
CA ASN A 129 7.16 -9.94 20.28
C ASN A 129 8.15 -8.80 20.02
N SER A 130 8.17 -8.22 18.80
CA SER A 130 9.05 -7.08 18.49
C SER A 130 8.79 -5.84 19.35
N PHE A 131 7.57 -5.71 19.89
CA PHE A 131 7.18 -4.63 20.80
C PHE A 131 7.24 -5.06 22.27
N GLN A 132 6.85 -6.29 22.59
CA GLN A 132 6.79 -6.76 23.98
C GLN A 132 8.16 -6.90 24.66
N THR A 133 9.25 -6.96 23.88
CA THR A 133 10.61 -7.00 24.42
C THR A 133 11.20 -5.62 24.70
N ASP A 134 10.52 -4.54 24.35
CA ASP A 134 10.99 -3.17 24.51
C ASP A 134 10.17 -2.45 25.59
N GLU A 135 10.84 -2.07 26.68
CA GLU A 135 10.23 -1.53 27.90
C GLU A 135 9.41 -0.26 27.67
N VAL A 136 9.68 0.48 26.59
CA VAL A 136 8.93 1.68 26.22
C VAL A 136 7.44 1.38 26.00
N PHE A 137 7.10 0.14 25.61
CA PHE A 137 5.72 -0.28 25.37
C PHE A 137 5.03 -0.92 26.58
N ASP A 138 5.72 -1.14 27.70
CA ASP A 138 5.18 -1.87 28.86
C ASP A 138 3.90 -1.24 29.40
N ASN A 139 3.88 0.09 29.52
CA ASN A 139 2.72 0.80 30.02
C ASN A 139 1.57 0.82 29.01
N LEU A 140 1.88 0.88 27.71
CA LEU A 140 0.90 0.82 26.63
C LEU A 140 0.16 -0.52 26.66
N PHE A 141 0.88 -1.63 26.84
CA PHE A 141 0.30 -2.97 26.91
C PHE A 141 -0.50 -3.25 28.19
N LYS A 142 -0.39 -2.42 29.24
CA LYS A 142 -1.24 -2.50 30.44
C LYS A 142 -2.61 -1.86 30.25
N THR A 143 -2.75 -0.95 29.27
CA THR A 143 -4.02 -0.27 28.96
C THR A 143 -5.08 -1.25 28.45
N VAL A 144 -6.36 -0.85 28.47
CA VAL A 144 -7.45 -1.66 27.93
C VAL A 144 -7.22 -1.99 26.44
N ARG A 145 -6.78 -0.99 25.65
CA ARG A 145 -6.51 -1.17 24.22
C ARG A 145 -5.26 -2.04 23.98
N GLY A 146 -4.18 -1.83 24.72
CA GLY A 146 -2.99 -2.67 24.62
C GLY A 146 -3.26 -4.14 24.95
N LYS A 147 -4.04 -4.42 26.00
CA LYS A 147 -4.49 -5.78 26.32
C LYS A 147 -5.33 -6.40 25.21
N LYS A 148 -6.20 -5.61 24.59
CA LYS A 148 -7.02 -6.04 23.45
C LYS A 148 -6.15 -6.48 22.26
N ILE A 149 -5.15 -5.67 21.89
CA ILE A 149 -4.17 -6.01 20.83
C ILE A 149 -3.47 -7.34 21.13
N ILE A 150 -3.05 -7.55 22.38
CA ILE A 150 -2.42 -8.82 22.79
C ILE A 150 -3.38 -9.99 22.60
N SER A 151 -4.64 -9.85 23.04
CA SER A 151 -5.63 -10.93 22.93
C SER A 151 -6.02 -11.26 21.49
N GLU A 152 -6.03 -10.26 20.60
CA GLU A 152 -6.43 -10.42 19.19
C GLU A 152 -5.26 -10.77 18.26
N TYR A 153 -4.01 -10.71 18.74
CA TYR A 153 -2.81 -10.89 17.90
C TYR A 153 -2.80 -12.19 17.08
N ASN A 154 -3.20 -13.32 17.69
CA ASN A 154 -3.20 -14.60 16.97
C ASN A 154 -4.20 -14.60 15.81
N GLU A 155 -5.38 -14.01 16.01
CA GLU A 155 -6.40 -13.89 14.97
C GLU A 155 -5.92 -12.99 13.83
N GLU A 156 -5.32 -11.83 14.15
CA GLU A 156 -4.75 -10.93 13.16
C GLU A 156 -3.58 -11.58 12.39
N ARG A 157 -2.77 -12.40 13.07
CA ARG A 157 -1.69 -13.14 12.43
C ARG A 157 -2.22 -14.20 11.47
N GLU A 158 -3.28 -14.91 11.82
CA GLU A 158 -3.94 -15.87 10.94
C GLU A 158 -4.59 -15.18 9.72
N LYS A 159 -5.22 -14.02 9.91
CA LYS A 159 -5.73 -13.19 8.81
C LYS A 159 -4.60 -12.77 7.85
N PHE A 160 -3.46 -12.33 8.37
CA PHE A 160 -2.32 -11.99 7.54
C PHE A 160 -1.82 -13.21 6.76
N ILE A 161 -1.57 -14.33 7.43
CA ILE A 161 -1.05 -15.55 6.78
C ILE A 161 -2.01 -16.07 5.70
N SER A 162 -3.31 -16.10 5.99
CA SER A 162 -4.33 -16.56 5.04
C SER A 162 -4.50 -15.64 3.83
N SER A 163 -4.04 -14.39 3.91
CA SER A 163 -4.04 -13.45 2.78
C SER A 163 -2.88 -13.68 1.80
N LEU A 164 -1.87 -14.48 2.17
CA LEU A 164 -0.69 -14.71 1.37
C LEU A 164 -0.92 -15.70 0.22
N ASN A 165 -0.24 -15.48 -0.89
CA ASN A 165 -0.15 -16.44 -1.99
C ASN A 165 0.91 -17.50 -1.69
N MET A 166 0.50 -18.56 -0.97
CA MET A 166 1.40 -19.64 -0.54
C MET A 166 1.87 -20.53 -1.69
N ASP A 167 1.13 -20.60 -2.81
CA ASP A 167 1.55 -21.33 -4.00
C ASP A 167 2.71 -20.59 -4.69
N LEU A 168 2.57 -19.28 -4.90
CA LEU A 168 3.65 -18.45 -5.46
C LEU A 168 4.86 -18.43 -4.52
N ARG A 169 4.65 -18.41 -3.20
CA ARG A 169 5.74 -18.53 -2.23
C ARG A 169 6.52 -19.82 -2.45
N SER A 170 5.83 -20.96 -2.50
CA SER A 170 6.44 -22.28 -2.69
C SER A 170 7.18 -22.37 -4.02
N GLU A 171 6.61 -21.78 -5.07
CA GLU A 171 7.26 -21.66 -6.38
C GLU A 171 8.57 -20.86 -6.32
N LEU A 172 8.55 -19.65 -5.72
CA LEU A 172 9.73 -18.81 -5.59
C LEU A 172 10.84 -19.50 -4.78
N GLN A 173 10.48 -20.14 -3.66
CA GLN A 173 11.43 -20.93 -2.86
C GLN A 173 12.08 -22.03 -3.71
N LYS A 174 11.29 -22.71 -4.55
CA LYS A 174 11.83 -23.75 -5.44
C LYS A 174 12.75 -23.18 -6.52
N MET A 175 12.38 -22.05 -7.11
CA MET A 175 13.23 -21.35 -8.08
C MET A 175 14.58 -20.98 -7.46
N ILE A 176 14.57 -20.43 -6.23
CA ILE A 176 15.79 -20.06 -5.48
C ILE A 176 16.63 -21.30 -5.16
N GLU A 177 16.02 -22.38 -4.67
CA GLU A 177 16.72 -23.63 -4.37
C GLU A 177 17.43 -24.19 -5.62
N LEU A 178 16.73 -24.21 -6.77
CA LEU A 178 17.29 -24.71 -8.02
C LEU A 178 18.40 -23.81 -8.56
N ASP A 179 18.23 -22.50 -8.45
CA ASP A 179 19.20 -21.49 -8.87
C ASP A 179 20.55 -21.64 -8.14
N GLN A 180 20.51 -21.96 -6.85
CA GLN A 180 21.70 -22.11 -6.01
C GLN A 180 22.37 -23.50 -6.08
N LYS A 181 21.71 -24.51 -6.68
CA LYS A 181 22.14 -25.92 -6.60
C LYS A 181 23.26 -26.30 -7.56
N PHE A 182 23.46 -25.58 -8.66
CA PHE A 182 24.32 -26.04 -9.75
C PHE A 182 25.66 -25.29 -9.80
N ASN A 183 26.74 -26.05 -9.60
CA ASN A 183 28.13 -25.57 -9.74
C ASN A 183 28.68 -25.71 -11.17
N SER A 184 27.86 -26.09 -12.16
CA SER A 184 28.29 -26.25 -13.57
C SER A 184 27.70 -25.16 -14.47
N THR A 185 28.57 -24.43 -15.16
CA THR A 185 28.23 -23.24 -15.98
C THR A 185 27.10 -23.49 -16.99
N LYS A 186 27.14 -24.58 -17.76
CA LYS A 186 26.13 -24.84 -18.82
C LYS A 186 24.72 -25.11 -18.30
N PHE A 187 24.58 -25.83 -17.19
CA PHE A 187 23.26 -26.10 -16.59
C PHE A 187 22.72 -24.85 -15.92
N GLN A 188 23.61 -24.09 -15.27
CA GLN A 188 23.31 -22.84 -14.60
C GLN A 188 22.76 -21.79 -15.60
N ASP A 189 23.40 -21.60 -16.76
CA ASP A 189 22.92 -20.67 -17.80
C ASP A 189 21.51 -21.00 -18.31
N SER A 190 21.19 -22.30 -18.44
CA SER A 190 19.86 -22.74 -18.84
C SER A 190 18.82 -22.46 -17.77
N MET A 191 19.17 -22.65 -16.50
CA MET A 191 18.28 -22.36 -15.37
C MET A 191 18.00 -20.86 -15.24
N PHE A 192 19.01 -20.02 -15.41
CA PHE A 192 18.83 -18.56 -15.37
C PHE A 192 17.84 -18.07 -16.42
N LYS A 193 17.89 -18.61 -17.65
CA LYS A 193 16.91 -18.27 -18.70
C LYS A 193 15.49 -18.69 -18.37
N VAL A 194 15.32 -19.85 -17.73
CA VAL A 194 14.01 -20.33 -17.26
C VAL A 194 13.48 -19.42 -16.15
N ASN A 195 14.33 -19.07 -15.19
CA ASN A 195 13.99 -18.16 -14.10
C ASN A 195 13.65 -16.75 -14.62
N ASP A 196 14.42 -16.23 -15.57
CA ASP A 196 14.20 -14.93 -16.22
C ASP A 196 12.78 -14.85 -16.80
N LYS A 197 12.40 -15.84 -17.62
CA LYS A 197 11.06 -15.88 -18.23
C LYS A 197 9.98 -15.96 -17.15
N ARG A 198 10.15 -16.82 -16.15
CA ARG A 198 9.14 -17.02 -15.12
C ARG A 198 8.99 -15.79 -14.22
N LEU A 199 10.08 -15.10 -13.89
CA LEU A 199 10.04 -13.85 -13.12
C LEU A 199 9.32 -12.72 -13.87
N VAL A 200 9.47 -12.64 -15.20
CA VAL A 200 8.68 -11.69 -16.01
C VAL A 200 7.19 -11.98 -15.83
N GLU A 201 6.77 -13.24 -15.96
CA GLU A 201 5.37 -13.65 -15.78
C GLU A 201 4.86 -13.34 -14.36
N ILE A 202 5.68 -13.59 -13.33
CA ILE A 202 5.34 -13.27 -11.94
C ILE A 202 5.16 -11.75 -11.77
N PHE A 203 6.08 -10.94 -12.30
CA PHE A 203 6.01 -9.48 -12.20
C PHE A 203 4.80 -8.90 -12.91
N GLU A 204 4.42 -9.43 -14.08
CA GLU A 204 3.25 -8.96 -14.83
C GLU A 204 1.93 -9.47 -14.24
N THR A 205 1.93 -10.62 -13.56
CA THR A 205 0.71 -11.21 -12.98
C THR A 205 0.43 -10.72 -11.56
N TYR A 206 1.46 -10.67 -10.72
CA TYR A 206 1.34 -10.42 -9.28
C TYR A 206 2.01 -9.12 -8.82
N GLY A 207 2.82 -8.47 -9.68
CA GLY A 207 3.73 -7.40 -9.27
C GLY A 207 4.99 -7.95 -8.59
N TYR A 208 5.71 -7.10 -7.85
CA TYR A 208 6.87 -7.55 -7.08
C TYR A 208 6.42 -8.42 -5.90
N PRO A 209 6.83 -9.70 -5.81
CA PRO A 209 6.39 -10.62 -4.75
C PRO A 209 7.07 -10.29 -3.42
N ASN A 210 6.62 -9.23 -2.76
CA ASN A 210 7.09 -8.80 -1.44
C ASN A 210 6.37 -9.56 -0.30
N GLU A 211 6.69 -9.16 0.92
CA GLU A 211 6.18 -9.78 2.14
C GLU A 211 4.66 -9.66 2.29
N GLN A 212 4.01 -8.72 1.60
CA GLN A 212 2.56 -8.56 1.62
C GLN A 212 1.84 -9.48 0.63
N ILE A 213 2.58 -10.09 -0.31
CA ILE A 213 2.02 -11.03 -1.30
C ILE A 213 2.41 -12.46 -0.96
N VAL A 214 3.69 -12.71 -0.69
CA VAL A 214 4.21 -14.08 -0.46
C VAL A 214 4.69 -14.32 0.96
N GLY A 215 4.63 -13.32 1.85
CA GLY A 215 5.08 -13.41 3.23
C GLY A 215 6.59 -13.23 3.41
N ASN A 216 7.01 -12.90 4.63
CA ASN A 216 8.41 -12.76 4.99
C ASN A 216 9.07 -14.11 5.36
N TYR A 217 10.34 -14.10 5.74
CA TYR A 217 11.08 -15.28 6.21
C TYR A 217 10.44 -15.93 7.45
N GLY A 218 9.81 -15.15 8.33
CA GLY A 218 9.21 -15.63 9.57
C GLY A 218 7.93 -16.46 9.40
N ILE A 219 7.47 -16.73 8.17
CA ILE A 219 6.34 -17.63 7.89
C ILE A 219 6.73 -19.09 8.10
N ASP A 220 7.84 -19.51 7.49
CA ASP A 220 8.28 -20.92 7.46
C ASP A 220 9.81 -21.07 7.59
N GLN A 221 10.53 -19.98 7.89
CA GLN A 221 11.99 -19.91 7.98
C GLN A 221 12.70 -20.21 6.64
N ILE A 222 12.04 -19.94 5.51
CA ILE A 222 12.62 -20.06 4.15
C ILE A 222 12.35 -18.77 3.39
N SER A 223 13.39 -18.18 2.78
CA SER A 223 13.22 -16.95 2.01
C SER A 223 12.51 -17.23 0.67
N ALA A 224 11.53 -16.37 0.35
CA ALA A 224 10.88 -16.31 -0.96
C ALA A 224 11.21 -14.98 -1.69
N GLU A 225 12.20 -14.23 -1.22
CA GLU A 225 12.57 -12.94 -1.82
C GLU A 225 13.26 -13.17 -3.18
N PRO A 226 12.79 -12.53 -4.27
CA PRO A 226 13.30 -12.79 -5.62
C PRO A 226 14.67 -12.16 -5.91
N THR A 227 15.25 -11.38 -4.97
CA THR A 227 16.48 -10.60 -5.21
C THR A 227 17.62 -11.45 -5.76
N ILE A 228 17.88 -12.64 -5.22
CA ILE A 228 18.97 -13.48 -5.73
C ILE A 228 18.76 -13.91 -7.18
N LEU A 229 17.52 -14.23 -7.57
CA LEU A 229 17.18 -14.59 -8.94
C LEU A 229 17.38 -13.40 -9.89
N LEU A 230 17.05 -12.18 -9.44
CA LEU A 230 17.31 -10.96 -10.20
C LEU A 230 18.82 -10.72 -10.42
N LEU A 231 19.65 -11.03 -9.44
CA LEU A 231 21.12 -10.91 -9.54
C LEU A 231 21.78 -11.95 -10.44
N HIS A 232 21.07 -13.05 -10.74
CA HIS A 232 21.52 -14.09 -11.67
C HIS A 232 20.88 -13.99 -13.06
N SER A 233 20.02 -12.99 -13.28
CA SER A 233 19.41 -12.75 -14.59
C SER A 233 20.42 -12.41 -15.67
N ASN A 234 20.12 -12.71 -16.94
CA ASN A 234 20.99 -12.28 -18.05
C ASN A 234 21.04 -10.75 -18.19
N ASP A 235 22.20 -10.17 -18.49
CA ASP A 235 22.40 -8.72 -18.62
C ASP A 235 21.37 -8.05 -19.54
N SER A 236 21.08 -8.65 -20.69
CA SER A 236 20.14 -8.10 -21.67
C SER A 236 18.74 -7.91 -21.08
N ILE A 237 18.19 -8.92 -20.38
CA ILE A 237 16.86 -8.79 -19.77
C ILE A 237 16.91 -7.97 -18.48
N ARG A 238 18.03 -8.05 -17.74
CA ARG A 238 18.25 -7.26 -16.53
C ARG A 238 18.18 -5.77 -16.80
N ILE A 239 18.92 -5.31 -17.81
CA ILE A 239 18.99 -3.89 -18.20
C ILE A 239 17.67 -3.43 -18.79
N ASN A 240 17.10 -4.21 -19.72
CA ASN A 240 15.96 -3.76 -20.51
C ASN A 240 14.60 -3.94 -19.83
N TYR A 241 14.49 -4.84 -18.85
CA TYR A 241 13.23 -5.15 -18.18
C TYR A 241 13.35 -5.07 -16.65
N PHE A 242 14.20 -5.88 -16.02
CA PHE A 242 14.17 -6.01 -14.55
C PHE A 242 14.57 -4.73 -13.81
N ILE A 243 15.63 -4.04 -14.23
CA ILE A 243 16.05 -2.77 -13.59
C ILE A 243 14.94 -1.70 -13.73
N PRO A 244 14.39 -1.42 -14.92
CA PRO A 244 13.26 -0.50 -15.07
C PRO A 244 12.04 -0.89 -14.23
N LYS A 245 11.63 -2.17 -14.27
CA LYS A 245 10.44 -2.64 -13.55
C LYS A 245 10.64 -2.60 -12.03
N THR A 246 11.80 -3.03 -11.53
CA THR A 246 12.15 -2.91 -10.10
C THR A 246 12.15 -1.45 -9.65
N LYS A 247 12.65 -0.52 -10.49
CA LYS A 247 12.57 0.91 -10.18
C LYS A 247 11.12 1.42 -10.05
N GLU A 248 10.19 0.93 -10.87
CA GLU A 248 8.76 1.23 -10.71
C GLU A 248 8.18 0.66 -9.40
N PHE A 249 8.60 -0.54 -9.01
CA PHE A 249 8.22 -1.12 -7.72
C PHE A 249 8.81 -0.37 -6.53
N VAL A 250 10.02 0.16 -6.63
CA VAL A 250 10.60 1.04 -5.61
C VAL A 250 9.84 2.36 -5.54
N LYS A 251 9.52 2.99 -6.69
CA LYS A 251 8.72 4.22 -6.75
C LYS A 251 7.34 4.08 -6.11
N SER A 252 6.74 2.90 -6.19
CA SER A 252 5.41 2.61 -5.62
C SER A 252 5.44 2.00 -4.21
N GLY A 253 6.63 1.89 -3.60
CA GLY A 253 6.78 1.35 -2.24
C GLY A 253 6.47 -0.15 -2.13
N LYS A 254 6.70 -0.90 -3.22
CA LYS A 254 6.49 -2.36 -3.30
C LYS A 254 7.79 -3.16 -3.27
N CYS A 255 8.92 -2.52 -3.53
CA CYS A 255 10.27 -3.11 -3.49
C CYS A 255 11.21 -2.19 -2.71
N GLN A 256 12.15 -2.77 -1.97
CA GLN A 256 13.16 -2.01 -1.23
C GLN A 256 14.19 -1.37 -2.18
N PRO A 257 14.64 -0.12 -1.92
CA PRO A 257 15.65 0.54 -2.73
C PRO A 257 16.97 -0.22 -2.82
N SER A 258 17.32 -0.98 -1.77
CA SER A 258 18.52 -1.81 -1.73
C SER A 258 18.53 -2.88 -2.82
N THR A 259 17.41 -3.53 -3.12
CA THR A 259 17.30 -4.50 -4.22
C THR A 259 17.70 -3.85 -5.55
N LEU A 260 17.17 -2.66 -5.83
CA LEU A 260 17.51 -1.92 -7.05
C LEU A 260 19.00 -1.51 -7.08
N GLY A 261 19.52 -0.99 -5.96
CA GLY A 261 20.93 -0.61 -5.85
C GLY A 261 21.86 -1.80 -6.09
N THR A 262 21.55 -2.95 -5.50
CA THR A 262 22.35 -4.17 -5.65
C THR A 262 22.32 -4.69 -7.09
N MET A 263 21.18 -4.57 -7.79
CA MET A 263 21.11 -4.94 -9.21
C MET A 263 22.02 -4.07 -10.09
N TYR A 264 22.08 -2.76 -9.84
CA TYR A 264 23.00 -1.86 -10.54
C TYR A 264 24.47 -2.20 -10.23
N ASP A 265 24.83 -2.31 -8.95
CA ASP A 265 26.20 -2.60 -8.55
C ASP A 265 26.67 -3.97 -9.05
N ASN A 266 25.80 -4.98 -9.04
CA ASN A 266 26.10 -6.29 -9.59
C ASN A 266 26.36 -6.22 -11.11
N LEU A 267 25.57 -5.45 -11.86
CA LEU A 267 25.81 -5.22 -13.28
C LEU A 267 27.15 -4.51 -13.54
N GLU A 268 27.49 -3.48 -12.76
CA GLU A 268 28.79 -2.79 -12.89
C GLU A 268 29.96 -3.74 -12.60
N LEU A 269 29.85 -4.57 -11.57
CA LEU A 269 30.87 -5.58 -11.23
C LEU A 269 31.10 -6.58 -12.37
N PHE A 270 30.03 -7.10 -12.99
CA PHE A 270 30.15 -7.99 -14.16
C PHE A 270 30.85 -7.31 -15.34
N ASN A 271 30.63 -6.02 -15.53
CA ASN A 271 31.26 -5.21 -16.56
C ASN A 271 32.65 -4.66 -16.17
N LYS A 272 33.19 -5.04 -15.00
CA LYS A 272 34.48 -4.59 -14.46
C LYS A 272 34.57 -3.07 -14.23
N ASN A 273 33.43 -2.45 -13.98
CA ASN A 273 33.33 -1.04 -13.63
C ASN A 273 33.30 -0.86 -12.10
N PRO A 274 33.65 0.33 -11.59
CA PRO A 274 33.44 0.66 -10.18
C PRO A 274 31.96 0.57 -9.79
N LYS A 275 31.68 0.06 -8.58
CA LYS A 275 30.34 0.09 -8.00
C LYS A 275 29.85 1.53 -7.82
N THR A 276 28.57 1.76 -8.03
CA THR A 276 27.96 3.10 -7.94
C THR A 276 27.37 3.35 -6.56
N HIS A 277 26.77 2.34 -5.92
CA HIS A 277 26.03 2.48 -4.67
C HIS A 277 26.72 1.87 -3.44
N GLY A 278 27.72 1.02 -3.65
CA GLY A 278 28.50 0.40 -2.57
C GLY A 278 27.73 -0.67 -1.81
N THR A 279 26.89 -1.46 -2.49
CA THR A 279 26.03 -2.48 -1.84
C THR A 279 26.75 -3.78 -1.43
N TYR A 280 28.06 -3.86 -1.64
CA TYR A 280 28.94 -4.99 -1.31
C TYR A 280 30.22 -4.52 -0.63
#